data_AF-A0A0D9P0E4-F1
#
_entry.id   AF-A0A0D9P0E4-F1
#
_cell.length_a   1.000
_cell.length_b   1.000
_cell.length_c   1.000
_cell.angle_alpha   90.00
_cell.angle_beta   90.00
_cell.angle_gamma   90.00
#
_symmetry.space_group_name_H-M   'P 1'
#
loop_
_entity.id
_entity.type
_entity.pdbx_description
1 polymer ?
#
loop_
_entity_poly.entity_id
_entity_poly.type
_entity_poly.pdbx_seq_one_letter_code
_entity_poly.pdbx_strand_id
1 'polypeptide(L)'
;MKSSPLEWVMVKTTLPSSPLPPLDTRPEIRTERLVLRSTLESDLEGWHALRLQPEVMKWTGQGKPDPDIDWSREKLKQRLSPEGDAKYEYIVCLADTGEMIGTAGSHMLVGELGWPVIGYMLRKEFWGKGYATELVHAFLKAWWALPRADFDVRVEKSTAVEGDDGKVRECIVAVTLDNNTPSQRVLAKADMYFVKAWDEVDKQDQSLTETLYGYEFPQKMQISGPPLVAVATGIVGSAWAAGAIASLSLIVIPVLKVSPESTAPAWADVYKRGAALMPKVAVGVALAYGYAAYDVQSHGGKWAGFAAAAGSMLAIVPFTLAVMTRTNASLQKAAKDGTPGSDPQVNSLLDDWAWMNFARSLFPLASAVIGAISFVNNNA
;
A
#
# COMPACT_ATOMS: atom_id res chain seq x y z
N MET A 1 16.88 11.68 23.59
CA MET A 1 17.09 10.22 23.77
C MET A 1 18.50 10.00 24.30
N LYS A 2 18.79 8.90 25.03
CA LYS A 2 20.14 8.67 25.55
C LYS A 2 21.04 8.13 24.43
N SER A 3 22.19 8.76 24.19
CA SER A 3 23.17 8.28 23.22
C SER A 3 23.85 6.99 23.71
N SER A 4 24.29 6.16 22.77
CA SER A 4 25.11 4.98 23.05
C SER A 4 26.06 4.71 21.88
N PRO A 5 27.23 4.08 22.11
CA PRO A 5 28.15 3.73 21.04
C PRO A 5 27.52 2.84 19.97
N LEU A 6 28.03 2.94 18.74
CA LEU A 6 27.65 2.06 17.64
C LEU A 6 28.22 0.66 17.87
N GLU A 7 27.37 -0.35 17.77
CA GLU A 7 27.76 -1.76 17.84
C GLU A 7 27.52 -2.41 16.47
N TRP A 8 28.41 -3.29 16.03
CA TRP A 8 28.40 -3.80 14.66
C TRP A 8 28.20 -5.31 14.60
N VAL A 9 27.48 -5.77 13.58
CA VAL A 9 27.28 -7.19 13.27
C VAL A 9 27.33 -7.42 11.76
N MET A 10 27.84 -8.59 11.35
CA MET A 10 27.76 -9.04 9.95
C MET A 10 26.44 -9.75 9.73
N VAL A 11 25.68 -9.35 8.71
CA VAL A 11 24.37 -9.92 8.42
C VAL A 11 24.23 -10.27 6.95
N LYS A 12 23.41 -11.28 6.67
CA LYS A 12 22.96 -11.58 5.30
C LYS A 12 21.66 -10.82 5.04
N THR A 13 21.61 -10.07 3.95
CA THR A 13 20.46 -9.26 3.58
C THR A 13 20.44 -9.01 2.06
N THR A 14 19.51 -8.20 1.59
CA THR A 14 19.49 -7.68 0.23
C THR A 14 19.91 -6.21 0.18
N LEU A 15 20.44 -5.79 -0.97
CA LEU A 15 20.64 -4.38 -1.32
C LEU A 15 20.32 -4.19 -2.81
N PRO A 16 20.13 -2.95 -3.29
CA PRO A 16 20.03 -2.69 -4.73
C PRO A 16 21.20 -3.30 -5.49
N SER A 17 20.89 -3.96 -6.60
CA SER A 17 21.90 -4.54 -7.49
C SER A 17 22.84 -3.45 -8.00
N SER A 18 24.13 -3.77 -8.01
CA SER A 18 25.19 -2.90 -8.53
C SER A 18 25.60 -3.35 -9.95
N PRO A 19 25.87 -2.44 -10.90
CA PRO A 19 25.77 -0.98 -10.74
C PRO A 19 24.31 -0.51 -10.67
N LEU A 20 24.09 0.60 -9.96
CA LEU A 20 22.82 1.32 -10.00
C LEU A 20 22.56 1.86 -11.41
N PRO A 21 21.30 2.16 -11.78
CA PRO A 21 21.01 2.83 -13.04
C PRO A 21 21.83 4.14 -13.18
N PRO A 22 22.59 4.32 -14.27
CA PRO A 22 23.31 5.56 -14.53
C PRO A 22 22.38 6.78 -14.67
N LEU A 23 22.90 7.98 -14.49
CA LEU A 23 22.13 9.23 -14.48
C LEU A 23 21.27 9.43 -15.74
N ASP A 24 21.79 9.08 -16.92
CA ASP A 24 21.12 9.26 -18.21
C ASP A 24 19.93 8.30 -18.45
N THR A 25 19.89 7.19 -17.72
CA THR A 25 18.88 6.13 -17.86
C THR A 25 17.95 6.03 -16.64
N ARG A 26 18.15 6.88 -15.62
CA ARG A 26 17.25 6.95 -14.46
C ARG A 26 15.88 7.47 -14.86
N PRO A 27 14.80 6.72 -14.58
CA PRO A 27 13.46 7.21 -14.84
C PRO A 27 13.14 8.40 -13.92
N GLU A 28 12.45 9.39 -14.46
CA GLU A 28 11.91 10.47 -13.64
C GLU A 28 10.86 9.94 -12.66
N ILE A 29 10.87 10.47 -11.44
CA ILE A 29 9.83 10.20 -10.44
C ILE A 29 8.92 11.42 -10.40
N ARG A 30 7.65 11.22 -10.75
CA ARG A 30 6.63 12.27 -10.78
C ARG A 30 5.66 12.09 -9.62
N THR A 31 5.35 13.20 -8.95
CA THR A 31 4.34 13.28 -7.91
C THR A 31 3.27 14.29 -8.31
N GLU A 32 2.35 14.61 -7.40
CA GLU A 32 1.34 15.63 -7.66
C GLU A 32 1.97 17.00 -7.95
N ARG A 33 3.03 17.36 -7.24
CA ARG A 33 3.63 18.71 -7.29
C ARG A 33 5.10 18.74 -7.69
N LEU A 34 5.78 17.60 -7.75
CA LEU A 34 7.23 17.51 -7.94
C LEU A 34 7.62 16.58 -9.10
N VAL A 35 8.75 16.90 -9.69
CA VAL A 35 9.49 16.03 -10.62
C VAL A 35 10.89 15.84 -10.07
N LEU A 36 11.24 14.59 -9.75
CA LEU A 36 12.60 14.20 -9.41
C LEU A 36 13.24 13.62 -10.68
N ARG A 37 14.27 14.31 -11.18
CA ARG A 37 14.96 13.92 -12.42
C ARG A 37 16.47 13.87 -12.22
N SER A 38 17.15 13.30 -13.21
CA SER A 38 18.61 13.28 -13.25
C SER A 38 19.19 14.70 -13.30
N THR A 39 20.44 14.80 -12.86
CA THR A 39 21.19 16.06 -12.82
C THR A 39 21.69 16.41 -14.21
N LEU A 40 21.63 17.68 -14.58
CA LEU A 40 22.06 18.23 -15.86
C LEU A 40 23.11 19.32 -15.65
N GLU A 41 23.95 19.59 -16.65
CA GLU A 41 24.90 20.70 -16.60
C GLU A 41 24.19 22.06 -16.44
N SER A 42 23.01 22.20 -17.03
CA SER A 42 22.18 23.40 -16.95
C SER A 42 21.57 23.66 -15.57
N ASP A 43 21.78 22.77 -14.59
CA ASP A 43 21.30 22.95 -13.23
C ASP A 43 22.21 23.86 -12.38
N LEU A 44 23.35 24.29 -12.91
CA LEU A 44 24.38 25.02 -12.16
C LEU A 44 23.82 26.22 -11.39
N GLU A 45 23.00 27.05 -12.01
CA GLU A 45 22.46 28.25 -11.39
C GLU A 45 21.50 27.91 -10.24
N GLY A 46 20.58 26.95 -10.46
CA GLY A 46 19.65 26.50 -9.43
C GLY A 46 20.33 25.75 -8.28
N TRP A 47 21.34 24.95 -8.61
CA TRP A 47 22.20 24.24 -7.68
C TRP A 47 23.03 25.19 -6.82
N HIS A 48 23.65 26.20 -7.44
CA HIS A 48 24.39 27.23 -6.73
C HIS A 48 23.46 28.05 -5.81
N ALA A 49 22.28 28.43 -6.29
CA ALA A 49 21.29 29.15 -5.48
C ALA A 49 20.85 28.36 -4.24
N LEU A 50 20.69 27.04 -4.34
CA LEU A 50 20.45 26.15 -3.20
C LEU A 50 21.64 26.17 -2.21
N ARG A 51 22.86 26.06 -2.73
CA ARG A 51 24.09 25.90 -1.95
C ARG A 51 24.68 27.20 -1.42
N LEU A 52 24.12 28.35 -1.78
CA LEU A 52 24.42 29.63 -1.15
C LEU A 52 23.68 29.84 0.17
N GLN A 53 22.61 29.07 0.44
CA GLN A 53 21.75 29.30 1.60
C GLN A 53 22.37 28.71 2.88
N PRO A 54 22.79 29.54 3.86
CA PRO A 54 23.39 29.04 5.10
C PRO A 54 22.45 28.12 5.89
N GLU A 55 21.13 28.40 5.85
CA GLU A 55 20.13 27.63 6.56
C GLU A 55 19.98 26.21 6.02
N VAL A 56 20.26 26.02 4.73
CA VAL A 56 20.28 24.71 4.07
C VAL A 56 21.63 24.03 4.32
N MET A 57 22.72 24.73 4.03
CA MET A 57 24.05 24.13 4.00
C MET A 57 24.59 23.72 5.37
N LYS A 58 24.14 24.35 6.45
CA LYS A 58 24.53 23.97 7.83
C LYS A 58 24.21 22.52 8.21
N TRP A 59 23.27 21.88 7.52
CA TRP A 59 22.88 20.48 7.76
C TRP A 59 23.65 19.46 6.91
N THR A 60 24.59 19.93 6.10
CA THR A 60 25.34 19.08 5.17
C THR A 60 26.72 18.79 5.73
N GLY A 61 27.41 17.77 5.21
CA GLY A 61 28.82 17.54 5.55
C GLY A 61 29.75 18.74 5.27
N GLN A 62 29.36 19.67 4.39
CA GLN A 62 30.11 20.91 4.17
C GLN A 62 29.81 21.98 5.24
N GLY A 63 28.60 21.98 5.81
CA GLY A 63 28.11 22.89 6.87
C GLY A 63 28.11 24.40 6.56
N LYS A 64 28.62 24.83 5.40
CA LYS A 64 28.70 26.24 5.00
C LYS A 64 28.36 26.44 3.52
N PRO A 65 27.90 27.64 3.14
CA PRO A 65 27.68 28.00 1.75
C PRO A 65 28.89 27.77 0.86
N ASP A 66 28.63 27.52 -0.42
CA ASP A 66 29.68 27.55 -1.44
C ASP A 66 30.27 28.96 -1.54
N PRO A 67 31.61 29.11 -1.67
CA PRO A 67 32.25 30.42 -1.73
C PRO A 67 31.88 31.20 -3.00
N ASP A 68 31.72 30.51 -4.12
CA ASP A 68 31.41 31.08 -5.43
C ASP A 68 30.78 30.02 -6.35
N ILE A 69 30.37 30.45 -7.55
CA ILE A 69 29.74 29.59 -8.55
C ILE A 69 30.73 28.59 -9.17
N ASP A 70 32.03 28.87 -9.16
CA ASP A 70 33.05 28.00 -9.72
C ASP A 70 33.22 26.75 -8.82
N TRP A 71 33.17 26.93 -7.50
CA TRP A 71 33.09 25.85 -6.54
C TRP A 71 31.83 24.99 -6.75
N SER A 72 30.66 25.61 -6.92
CA SER A 72 29.43 24.88 -7.23
C SER A 72 29.54 24.10 -8.55
N ARG A 73 30.21 24.66 -9.56
CA ARG A 73 30.44 24.00 -10.84
C ARG A 73 31.32 22.76 -10.69
N GLU A 74 32.37 22.83 -9.87
CA GLU A 74 33.21 21.66 -9.60
C GLU A 74 32.44 20.56 -8.87
N LYS A 75 31.60 20.92 -7.89
CA LYS A 75 30.71 19.95 -7.23
C LYS A 75 29.66 19.35 -8.16
N LEU A 76 29.12 20.14 -9.08
CA LEU A 76 28.19 19.65 -10.10
C LEU A 76 28.88 18.68 -11.07
N LYS A 77 30.11 18.97 -11.51
CA LYS A 77 30.93 18.07 -12.34
C LYS A 77 31.18 16.73 -11.66
N GLN A 78 31.50 16.74 -10.37
CA GLN A 78 31.65 15.50 -9.58
C GLN A 78 30.34 14.68 -9.59
N ARG A 79 29.19 15.35 -9.46
CA ARG A 79 27.87 14.71 -9.53
C ARG A 79 27.51 14.18 -10.92
N LEU A 80 28.04 14.78 -11.99
CA LEU A 80 27.85 14.32 -13.38
C LEU A 80 28.88 13.26 -13.82
N SER A 81 29.85 12.94 -12.97
CA SER A 81 30.89 11.94 -13.24
C SER A 81 30.41 10.52 -12.92
N PRO A 82 31.18 9.47 -13.29
CA PRO A 82 30.89 8.09 -12.87
C PRO A 82 30.79 7.91 -11.35
N GLU A 83 31.41 8.78 -10.53
CA GLU A 83 31.22 8.78 -9.08
C GLU A 83 29.79 9.19 -8.68
N GLY A 84 29.14 10.03 -9.48
CA GLY A 84 27.74 10.38 -9.35
C GLY A 84 26.80 9.24 -9.73
N ASP A 85 27.18 8.41 -10.71
CA ASP A 85 26.42 7.20 -11.07
C ASP A 85 26.42 6.16 -9.93
N ALA A 86 27.47 6.13 -9.12
CA ALA A 86 27.55 5.27 -7.94
C ALA A 86 26.57 5.68 -6.81
N LYS A 87 25.98 6.88 -6.89
CA LYS A 87 24.95 7.39 -5.96
C LYS A 87 23.59 7.39 -6.64
N TYR A 88 22.50 7.33 -5.88
CA TYR A 88 21.14 7.37 -6.42
C TYR A 88 20.43 8.68 -6.08
N GLU A 89 20.94 9.79 -6.64
CA GLU A 89 20.44 11.14 -6.34
C GLU A 89 19.74 11.81 -7.54
N TYR A 90 18.80 12.70 -7.22
CA TYR A 90 17.94 13.42 -8.13
C TYR A 90 17.97 14.92 -7.83
N ILE A 91 17.70 15.72 -8.87
CA ILE A 91 17.26 17.11 -8.75
C ILE A 91 15.76 17.13 -8.53
N VAL A 92 15.30 17.96 -7.60
CA VAL A 92 13.89 18.14 -7.27
C VAL A 92 13.41 19.43 -7.92
N CYS A 93 12.47 19.31 -8.84
CA CYS A 93 11.83 20.44 -9.52
C CYS A 93 10.35 20.52 -9.18
N LEU A 94 9.76 21.72 -9.23
CA LEU A 94 8.31 21.88 -9.25
C LEU A 94 7.75 21.37 -10.58
N ALA A 95 6.63 20.64 -10.52
CA ALA A 95 6.03 20.02 -11.71
C ALA A 95 5.38 21.02 -12.69
N ASP A 96 4.90 22.16 -12.18
CA ASP A 96 4.20 23.18 -12.96
C ASP A 96 5.14 24.15 -13.70
N THR A 97 6.25 24.52 -13.07
CA THR A 97 7.18 25.55 -13.54
C THR A 97 8.52 24.98 -14.00
N GLY A 98 8.87 23.78 -13.57
CA GLY A 98 10.21 23.20 -13.77
C GLY A 98 11.29 23.85 -12.90
N GLU A 99 10.93 24.76 -11.98
CA GLU A 99 11.90 25.42 -11.10
C GLU A 99 12.61 24.38 -10.22
N MET A 100 13.94 24.37 -10.24
CA MET A 100 14.75 23.57 -9.32
C MET A 100 14.63 24.11 -7.90
N ILE A 101 14.10 23.28 -7.00
CA ILE A 101 13.91 23.63 -5.59
C ILE A 101 14.83 22.87 -4.65
N GLY A 102 15.54 21.85 -5.12
CA GLY A 102 16.42 21.07 -4.26
C GLY A 102 16.98 19.81 -4.87
N THR A 103 17.44 18.92 -4.00
CA THR A 103 18.08 17.63 -4.33
C THR A 103 17.65 16.57 -3.34
N ALA A 104 17.51 15.33 -3.78
CA ALA A 104 17.20 14.22 -2.88
C ALA A 104 17.72 12.89 -3.42
N GLY A 105 18.00 11.96 -2.51
CA GLY A 105 18.20 10.56 -2.84
C GLY A 105 19.25 9.89 -1.98
N SER A 106 19.77 8.76 -2.45
CA SER A 106 20.81 8.03 -1.72
C SER A 106 22.19 8.55 -2.10
N HIS A 107 22.78 9.33 -1.20
CA HIS A 107 24.09 9.95 -1.42
C HIS A 107 25.26 9.10 -0.89
N MET A 108 24.94 8.05 -0.11
CA MET A 108 25.86 7.04 0.40
C MET A 108 25.19 5.67 0.35
N LEU A 109 25.88 4.67 -0.21
CA LEU A 109 25.40 3.27 -0.18
C LEU A 109 25.83 2.51 1.08
N VAL A 110 26.83 3.03 1.78
CA VAL A 110 27.26 2.55 3.10
C VAL A 110 27.38 3.76 4.02
N GLY A 111 26.35 3.97 4.82
CA GLY A 111 26.24 5.09 5.75
C GLY A 111 26.76 4.81 7.15
N GLU A 112 26.43 5.72 8.06
CA GLU A 112 26.83 5.70 9.47
C GLU A 112 26.31 4.47 10.23
N LEU A 113 25.21 3.87 9.76
CA LEU A 113 24.63 2.64 10.33
C LEU A 113 24.92 1.38 9.48
N GLY A 114 25.78 1.50 8.46
CA GLY A 114 26.12 0.41 7.53
C GLY A 114 25.11 0.17 6.40
N TRP A 115 24.03 0.96 6.36
CA TRP A 115 22.99 0.90 5.33
C TRP A 115 23.11 2.07 4.34
N PRO A 116 22.50 1.97 3.14
CA PRO A 116 22.30 3.12 2.27
C PRO A 116 21.57 4.26 2.98
N VAL A 117 21.95 5.51 2.69
CA VAL A 117 21.43 6.71 3.39
C VAL A 117 20.66 7.60 2.44
N ILE A 118 19.41 7.90 2.77
CA ILE A 118 18.65 8.97 2.11
C ILE A 118 19.05 10.34 2.68
N GLY A 119 19.37 11.27 1.80
CA GLY A 119 19.56 12.69 2.11
C GLY A 119 18.67 13.55 1.21
N TYR A 120 18.32 14.74 1.69
CA TYR A 120 17.60 15.72 0.89
C TYR A 120 17.90 17.14 1.36
N MET A 121 17.82 18.08 0.42
CA MET A 121 17.97 19.52 0.65
C MET A 121 16.95 20.22 -0.22
N LEU A 122 16.23 21.19 0.36
CA LEU A 122 15.36 22.09 -0.38
C LEU A 122 15.77 23.53 -0.09
N ARG A 123 15.60 24.41 -1.06
CA ARG A 123 15.69 25.87 -0.88
C ARG A 123 14.69 26.31 0.21
N LYS A 124 15.11 27.20 1.10
CA LYS A 124 14.42 27.60 2.34
C LYS A 124 13.01 28.13 2.08
N GLU A 125 12.80 28.87 0.99
CA GLU A 125 11.53 29.42 0.54
C GLU A 125 10.48 28.36 0.16
N PHE A 126 10.88 27.09 0.03
CA PHE A 126 9.99 25.95 -0.20
C PHE A 126 9.74 25.11 1.06
N TRP A 127 10.32 25.47 2.19
CA TRP A 127 10.10 24.78 3.47
C TRP A 127 8.68 25.02 3.99
N GLY A 128 8.19 24.10 4.83
CA GLY A 128 6.84 24.19 5.42
C GLY A 128 5.68 23.90 4.48
N LYS A 129 5.93 23.67 3.18
CA LYS A 129 4.89 23.41 2.15
C LYS A 129 4.58 21.92 1.93
N GLY A 130 5.25 21.03 2.67
CA GLY A 130 5.08 19.58 2.59
C GLY A 130 5.88 18.87 1.49
N TYR A 131 6.67 19.60 0.68
CA TYR A 131 7.46 19.01 -0.40
C TYR A 131 8.48 17.97 0.06
N ALA A 132 9.12 18.17 1.22
CA ALA A 132 10.07 17.21 1.77
C ALA A 132 9.41 15.86 2.12
N THR A 133 8.18 15.88 2.66
CA THR A 133 7.45 14.63 2.94
C THR A 133 7.04 13.93 1.64
N GLU A 134 6.53 14.71 0.67
CA GLU A 134 6.13 14.18 -0.64
C GLU A 134 7.31 13.54 -1.39
N LEU A 135 8.46 14.21 -1.44
CA LEU A 135 9.65 13.70 -2.13
C LEU A 135 10.23 12.46 -1.44
N VAL A 136 10.24 12.40 -0.10
CA VAL A 136 10.80 11.24 0.61
C VAL A 136 9.95 10.00 0.34
N HIS A 137 8.62 10.12 0.41
CA HIS A 137 7.72 9.03 0.03
C HIS A 137 7.95 8.54 -1.41
N ALA A 138 8.04 9.46 -2.36
CA ALA A 138 8.22 9.13 -3.76
C ALA A 138 9.57 8.47 -4.02
N PHE A 139 10.64 8.99 -3.40
CA PHE A 139 11.98 8.41 -3.48
C PHE A 139 12.02 7.01 -2.87
N LEU A 140 11.49 6.80 -1.67
CA LEU A 140 11.48 5.49 -1.02
C LEU A 140 10.76 4.46 -1.88
N LYS A 141 9.62 4.81 -2.49
CA LYS A 141 8.93 3.93 -3.44
C LYS A 141 9.81 3.53 -4.62
N ALA A 142 10.52 4.49 -5.22
CA ALA A 142 11.43 4.22 -6.33
C ALA A 142 12.66 3.41 -5.90
N TRP A 143 13.19 3.67 -4.70
CA TRP A 143 14.31 2.94 -4.12
C TRP A 143 13.98 1.45 -3.97
N TRP A 144 12.82 1.14 -3.39
CA TRP A 144 12.37 -0.24 -3.19
C TRP A 144 12.00 -0.96 -4.49
N ALA A 145 11.77 -0.23 -5.59
CA ALA A 145 11.50 -0.82 -6.90
C ALA A 145 12.77 -1.24 -7.66
N LEU A 146 13.97 -0.84 -7.22
CA LEU A 146 15.21 -1.28 -7.86
C LEU A 146 15.40 -2.82 -7.75
N PRO A 147 16.09 -3.47 -8.70
CA PRO A 147 16.46 -4.88 -8.57
C PRO A 147 17.30 -5.11 -7.31
N ARG A 148 17.12 -6.25 -6.63
CA ARG A 148 17.84 -6.62 -5.41
C ARG A 148 18.77 -7.80 -5.64
N ALA A 149 19.92 -7.78 -4.95
CA ALA A 149 20.85 -8.90 -4.88
C ALA A 149 21.22 -9.18 -3.42
N ASP A 150 21.66 -10.40 -3.14
CA ASP A 150 22.10 -10.83 -1.81
C ASP A 150 23.49 -10.27 -1.49
N PHE A 151 23.66 -9.77 -0.27
CA PHE A 151 24.93 -9.26 0.24
C PHE A 151 25.17 -9.68 1.68
N ASP A 152 26.45 -9.85 2.03
CA ASP A 152 26.92 -9.86 3.41
C ASP A 152 27.35 -8.44 3.77
N VAL A 153 26.66 -7.80 4.72
CA VAL A 153 26.90 -6.40 5.07
C VAL A 153 27.18 -6.24 6.55
N ARG A 154 28.00 -5.25 6.88
CA ARG A 154 28.30 -4.86 8.27
C ARG A 154 27.38 -3.71 8.67
N VAL A 155 26.46 -3.96 9.59
CA VAL A 155 25.43 -2.99 9.98
C VAL A 155 25.40 -2.76 11.48
N GLU A 156 24.79 -1.65 11.89
CA GLU A 156 24.59 -1.35 13.30
C GLU A 156 23.58 -2.33 13.89
N LYS A 157 23.92 -2.91 15.04
CA LYS A 157 23.20 -4.04 15.65
C LYS A 157 21.73 -3.78 15.97
N SER A 158 21.35 -2.56 16.32
CA SER A 158 19.95 -2.18 16.59
C SER A 158 19.08 -2.11 15.32
N THR A 159 19.69 -2.03 14.14
CA THR A 159 18.99 -2.12 12.84
C THR A 159 18.92 -3.55 12.30
N ALA A 160 19.66 -4.50 12.90
CA ALA A 160 19.76 -5.88 12.45
C ALA A 160 18.61 -6.74 12.98
N VAL A 161 17.43 -6.61 12.38
CA VAL A 161 16.25 -7.40 12.74
C VAL A 161 16.03 -8.51 11.70
N GLU A 162 15.98 -9.75 12.16
CA GLU A 162 15.70 -10.92 11.31
C GLU A 162 14.24 -10.90 10.83
N GLY A 163 14.06 -11.21 9.55
CA GLY A 163 12.76 -11.49 8.93
C GLY A 163 12.42 -12.97 8.98
N ASP A 164 11.22 -13.32 8.50
CA ASP A 164 10.68 -14.68 8.55
C ASP A 164 11.48 -15.70 7.71
N ASP A 165 12.27 -15.22 6.74
CA ASP A 165 13.15 -16.02 5.87
C ASP A 165 14.54 -16.28 6.48
N GLY A 166 14.78 -15.80 7.72
CA GLY A 166 16.06 -15.90 8.42
C GLY A 166 17.13 -14.94 7.91
N LYS A 167 16.81 -14.02 6.98
CA LYS A 167 17.69 -12.91 6.59
C LYS A 167 17.37 -11.68 7.41
N VAL A 168 18.35 -10.80 7.61
CA VAL A 168 18.08 -9.49 8.23
C VAL A 168 17.37 -8.60 7.21
N ARG A 169 16.30 -7.93 7.64
CA ARG A 169 15.52 -7.04 6.77
C ARG A 169 16.38 -5.90 6.22
N GLU A 170 16.36 -5.70 4.90
CA GLU A 170 17.02 -4.55 4.27
C GLU A 170 16.43 -3.26 4.83
N CYS A 171 17.28 -2.27 5.08
CA CYS A 171 16.86 -0.93 5.49
C CYS A 171 17.54 0.14 4.63
N ILE A 172 16.84 1.26 4.42
CA ILE A 172 17.47 2.53 4.07
C ILE A 172 17.36 3.45 5.28
N VAL A 173 18.43 4.16 5.60
CA VAL A 173 18.48 5.00 6.80
C VAL A 173 18.54 6.47 6.47
N ALA A 174 18.20 7.31 7.44
CA ALA A 174 18.45 8.73 7.42
C ALA A 174 19.12 9.13 8.74
N VAL A 175 20.05 10.07 8.68
CA VAL A 175 20.75 10.57 9.87
C VAL A 175 20.53 12.08 9.97
N THR A 176 20.23 12.55 11.17
CA THR A 176 20.02 13.98 11.45
C THR A 176 20.72 14.35 12.73
N LEU A 177 21.18 15.60 12.85
CA LEU A 177 21.51 16.17 14.15
C LEU A 177 20.29 16.16 15.08
N ASP A 178 20.53 16.00 16.38
CA ASP A 178 19.50 15.98 17.41
C ASP A 178 18.62 17.25 17.42
N ASN A 179 19.20 18.39 17.05
CA ASN A 179 18.55 19.68 16.97
C ASN A 179 17.84 19.96 15.62
N ASN A 180 17.92 19.06 14.63
CA ASN A 180 17.23 19.19 13.35
C ASN A 180 15.79 18.64 13.42
N THR A 181 15.00 19.19 14.35
CA THR A 181 13.59 18.79 14.55
C THR A 181 12.73 18.86 13.29
N PRO A 182 12.88 19.85 12.36
CA PRO A 182 12.12 19.87 11.12
C PRO A 182 12.34 18.62 10.26
N SER A 183 13.60 18.16 10.09
CA SER A 183 13.90 16.95 9.34
C SER A 183 13.33 15.71 10.03
N GLN A 184 13.50 15.59 11.36
CA GLN A 184 12.94 14.49 12.15
C GLN A 184 11.42 14.37 11.97
N ARG A 185 10.69 15.49 11.88
CA ARG A 185 9.24 15.48 11.60
C ARG A 185 8.91 15.02 10.18
N VAL A 186 9.75 15.34 9.19
CA VAL A 186 9.58 14.83 7.82
C VAL A 186 9.80 13.32 7.79
N LEU A 187 10.87 12.84 8.42
CA LEU A 187 11.20 11.42 8.51
C LEU A 187 10.06 10.63 9.19
N ALA A 188 9.55 11.13 10.33
CA ALA A 188 8.41 10.51 11.02
C ALA A 188 7.13 10.48 10.16
N LYS A 189 6.85 11.56 9.40
CA LYS A 189 5.71 11.59 8.46
C LYS A 189 5.91 10.68 7.25
N ALA A 190 7.15 10.28 6.98
CA ALA A 190 7.53 9.38 5.90
C ALA A 190 7.65 7.92 6.36
N ASP A 191 7.07 7.59 7.52
CA ASP A 191 7.14 6.27 8.16
C ASP A 191 8.59 5.79 8.41
N MET A 192 9.55 6.71 8.60
CA MET A 192 10.88 6.36 9.09
C MET A 192 10.91 6.42 10.61
N TYR A 193 11.44 5.38 11.24
CA TYR A 193 11.40 5.19 12.69
C TYR A 193 12.76 5.47 13.31
N PHE A 194 12.78 6.18 14.43
CA PHE A 194 14.01 6.38 15.20
C PHE A 194 14.53 5.02 15.69
N VAL A 195 15.82 4.76 15.51
CA VAL A 195 16.45 3.50 15.92
C VAL A 195 17.62 3.69 16.87
N LYS A 196 18.44 4.73 16.67
CA LYS A 196 19.68 4.93 17.42
C LYS A 196 20.01 6.40 17.60
N ALA A 197 20.53 6.75 18.77
CA ALA A 197 21.28 7.99 18.98
C ALA A 197 22.72 7.64 19.36
N TRP A 198 23.69 8.33 18.76
CA TRP A 198 25.10 8.19 19.09
C TRP A 198 25.77 9.56 19.01
N ASP A 199 26.91 9.67 19.68
CA ASP A 199 27.71 10.89 19.69
C ASP A 199 28.89 10.70 18.73
N GLU A 200 29.14 11.71 17.90
CA GLU A 200 30.29 11.76 16.98
C GLU A 200 31.03 13.08 17.18
N VAL A 201 32.34 13.06 16.96
CA VAL A 201 33.14 14.30 16.98
C VAL A 201 32.72 15.14 15.78
N ASP A 202 32.43 16.42 16.02
CA ASP A 202 32.04 17.34 14.95
C ASP A 202 33.14 17.39 13.88
N LYS A 203 32.71 17.27 12.61
CA LYS A 203 33.64 17.18 11.47
C LYS A 203 34.35 18.51 11.16
N GLN A 204 33.80 19.63 11.63
CA GLN A 204 34.28 20.99 11.39
C GLN A 204 35.09 21.51 12.58
N ASP A 205 34.66 21.17 13.79
CA ASP A 205 35.33 21.51 15.04
C ASP A 205 35.55 20.26 15.90
N GLN A 206 36.73 19.66 15.80
CA GLN A 206 37.07 18.43 16.51
C GLN A 206 37.06 18.57 18.06
N SER A 207 36.88 19.78 18.59
CA SER A 207 36.68 20.01 20.03
C SER A 207 35.23 19.80 20.48
N LEU A 208 34.29 19.76 19.53
CA LEU A 208 32.87 19.58 19.78
C LEU A 208 32.43 18.15 19.51
N THR A 209 31.40 17.73 20.22
CA THR A 209 30.72 16.46 20.02
C THR A 209 29.26 16.76 19.69
N GLU A 210 28.78 16.18 18.60
CA GLU A 210 27.41 16.29 18.15
C GLU A 210 26.68 14.97 18.37
N THR A 211 25.41 15.05 18.76
CA THR A 211 24.55 13.88 18.86
C THR A 211 23.80 13.69 17.54
N LEU A 212 23.96 12.52 16.93
CA LEU A 212 23.26 12.11 15.72
C LEU A 212 22.13 11.16 16.04
N TYR A 213 20.99 11.37 15.36
CA TYR A 213 19.80 10.53 15.42
C TYR A 213 19.64 9.79 14.09
N GLY A 214 19.67 8.46 14.18
CA GLY A 214 19.43 7.55 13.07
C GLY A 214 17.97 7.14 13.02
N TYR A 215 17.43 7.16 11.81
CA TYR A 215 16.10 6.68 11.46
C TYR A 215 16.22 5.58 10.42
N GLU A 216 15.44 4.52 10.57
CA GLU A 216 15.35 3.44 9.58
C GLU A 216 13.99 3.47 8.87
N PHE A 217 14.02 3.21 7.57
CA PHE A 217 12.85 2.73 6.83
C PHE A 217 13.15 1.28 6.43
N PRO A 218 12.59 0.30 7.15
CA PRO A 218 12.75 -1.09 6.75
C PRO A 218 12.05 -1.34 5.43
N GLN A 219 12.57 -2.31 4.67
CA GLN A 219 11.76 -2.96 3.65
C GLN A 219 10.50 -3.47 4.35
N LYS A 220 9.34 -2.90 4.01
CA LYS A 220 8.08 -3.38 4.58
C LYS A 220 8.03 -4.87 4.30
N MET A 221 7.89 -5.65 5.38
CA MET A 221 7.70 -7.08 5.30
C MET A 221 6.60 -7.29 4.28
N GLN A 222 6.97 -7.86 3.13
CA GLN A 222 6.02 -8.21 2.11
C GLN A 222 5.19 -9.28 2.80
N ILE A 223 4.06 -8.90 3.41
CA ILE A 223 3.03 -9.86 3.78
C ILE A 223 2.63 -10.41 2.42
N SER A 224 3.29 -11.50 2.06
CA SER A 224 3.31 -12.05 0.71
C SER A 224 1.95 -12.62 0.33
N GLY A 225 1.00 -12.59 1.26
CA GLY A 225 -0.37 -12.98 1.06
C GLY A 225 -1.37 -11.82 1.15
N PRO A 226 -2.51 -11.95 0.47
CA PRO A 226 -3.64 -11.04 0.61
C PRO A 226 -4.11 -10.97 2.08
N PRO A 227 -4.77 -9.86 2.50
CA PRO A 227 -5.13 -9.64 3.89
C PRO A 227 -6.07 -10.74 4.40
N LEU A 228 -5.53 -11.66 5.21
CA LEU A 228 -6.18 -12.92 5.57
C LEU A 228 -7.57 -12.71 6.18
N VAL A 229 -7.73 -11.69 7.03
CA VAL A 229 -9.01 -11.35 7.65
C VAL A 229 -10.05 -10.98 6.60
N ALA A 230 -9.69 -10.16 5.62
CA ALA A 230 -10.61 -9.72 4.57
C ALA A 230 -10.96 -10.88 3.63
N VAL A 231 -9.98 -11.69 3.25
CA VAL A 231 -10.19 -12.87 2.39
C VAL A 231 -11.06 -13.92 3.08
N ALA A 232 -10.74 -14.26 4.34
CA ALA A 232 -11.52 -15.22 5.12
C ALA A 232 -12.97 -14.74 5.33
N THR A 233 -13.15 -13.45 5.64
CA THR A 233 -14.48 -12.83 5.75
C THR A 233 -15.26 -12.96 4.43
N GLY A 234 -14.59 -12.70 3.30
CA GLY A 234 -15.18 -12.84 1.98
C GLY A 234 -15.62 -14.29 1.67
N ILE A 235 -14.73 -15.26 1.88
CA ILE A 235 -14.99 -16.68 1.55
C ILE A 235 -16.07 -17.25 2.45
N VAL A 236 -15.93 -17.09 3.76
CA VAL A 236 -16.88 -17.65 4.74
C VAL A 236 -18.24 -16.97 4.60
N GLY A 237 -18.28 -15.64 4.43
CA GLY A 237 -19.52 -14.90 4.23
C GLY A 237 -20.23 -15.29 2.93
N SER A 238 -19.48 -15.53 1.85
CA SER A 238 -20.03 -16.01 0.57
C SER A 238 -20.62 -17.42 0.68
N ALA A 239 -19.89 -18.35 1.30
CA ALA A 239 -20.32 -19.73 1.49
C ALA A 239 -21.57 -19.83 2.39
N TRP A 240 -21.57 -19.05 3.48
CA TRP A 240 -22.74 -18.95 4.37
C TRP A 240 -23.96 -18.40 3.61
N ALA A 241 -23.79 -17.32 2.83
CA ALA A 241 -24.87 -16.74 2.04
C ALA A 241 -25.42 -17.72 0.99
N ALA A 242 -24.56 -18.50 0.33
CA ALA A 242 -24.97 -19.54 -0.61
C ALA A 242 -25.88 -20.58 0.08
N GLY A 243 -25.42 -21.15 1.20
CA GLY A 243 -26.18 -22.14 1.97
C GLY A 243 -27.49 -21.57 2.52
N ALA A 244 -27.46 -20.36 3.05
CA ALA A 244 -28.64 -19.68 3.58
C ALA A 244 -29.71 -19.48 2.48
N ILE A 245 -29.32 -19.01 1.28
CA ILE A 245 -30.25 -18.85 0.17
C ILE A 245 -30.77 -20.21 -0.33
N ALA A 246 -29.89 -21.19 -0.52
CA ALA A 246 -30.26 -22.52 -1.03
C ALA A 246 -31.23 -23.25 -0.09
N SER A 247 -31.06 -23.11 1.23
CA SER A 247 -31.92 -23.77 2.22
C SER A 247 -33.39 -23.33 2.13
N LEU A 248 -33.66 -22.10 1.68
CA LEU A 248 -35.04 -21.64 1.44
C LEU A 248 -35.72 -22.50 0.37
N SER A 249 -35.01 -22.83 -0.71
CA SER A 249 -35.54 -23.68 -1.78
C SER A 249 -35.63 -25.15 -1.38
N LEU A 250 -34.60 -25.66 -0.70
CA LEU A 250 -34.45 -27.10 -0.43
C LEU A 250 -35.25 -27.57 0.79
N ILE A 251 -35.49 -26.69 1.75
CA ILE A 251 -36.10 -27.04 3.04
C ILE A 251 -37.39 -26.26 3.24
N VAL A 252 -37.33 -24.92 3.14
CA VAL A 252 -38.47 -24.07 3.51
C VAL A 252 -39.66 -24.27 2.56
N ILE A 253 -39.46 -24.24 1.24
CA ILE A 253 -40.57 -24.40 0.29
C ILE A 253 -41.30 -25.75 0.45
N PRO A 254 -40.61 -26.91 0.51
CA PRO A 254 -41.28 -28.18 0.79
C PRO A 254 -42.10 -28.18 2.08
N VAL A 255 -41.56 -27.61 3.17
CA VAL A 255 -42.27 -27.52 4.46
C VAL A 255 -43.53 -26.66 4.34
N LEU A 256 -43.45 -25.51 3.66
CA LEU A 256 -44.60 -24.63 3.47
C LEU A 256 -45.73 -25.29 2.68
N LYS A 257 -45.41 -26.20 1.75
CA LYS A 257 -46.41 -26.93 0.96
C LYS A 257 -47.18 -27.98 1.76
N VAL A 258 -46.65 -28.43 2.90
CA VAL A 258 -47.33 -29.39 3.80
C VAL A 258 -48.40 -28.71 4.67
N SER A 259 -48.40 -27.37 4.76
CA SER A 259 -49.40 -26.59 5.54
C SER A 259 -50.13 -25.57 4.65
N PRO A 260 -51.13 -26.01 3.86
CA PRO A 260 -51.75 -25.21 2.79
C PRO A 260 -52.41 -23.91 3.25
N GLU A 261 -52.92 -23.86 4.48
CA GLU A 261 -53.69 -22.71 4.98
C GLU A 261 -52.85 -21.45 5.19
N SER A 262 -51.53 -21.58 5.35
CA SER A 262 -50.62 -20.46 5.65
C SER A 262 -49.44 -20.35 4.69
N THR A 263 -49.40 -21.15 3.61
CA THR A 263 -48.27 -21.25 2.69
C THR A 263 -47.83 -19.90 2.10
N ALA A 264 -48.73 -19.15 1.45
CA ALA A 264 -48.38 -17.89 0.79
C ALA A 264 -48.02 -16.77 1.79
N PRO A 265 -48.78 -16.55 2.89
CA PRO A 265 -48.38 -15.61 3.95
C PRO A 265 -47.03 -15.96 4.59
N ALA A 266 -46.77 -17.24 4.89
CA ALA A 266 -45.53 -17.68 5.49
C ALA A 266 -44.33 -17.49 4.53
N TRP A 267 -44.50 -17.81 3.24
CA TRP A 267 -43.50 -17.49 2.22
C TRP A 267 -43.20 -15.99 2.16
N ALA A 268 -44.24 -15.14 2.23
CA ALA A 268 -44.08 -13.69 2.14
C ALA A 268 -43.28 -13.12 3.32
N ASP A 269 -43.48 -13.65 4.54
CA ASP A 269 -42.69 -13.25 5.71
C ASP A 269 -41.23 -13.70 5.60
N VAL A 270 -40.99 -14.95 5.15
CA VAL A 270 -39.64 -15.46 4.86
C VAL A 270 -38.93 -14.58 3.83
N TYR A 271 -39.61 -14.25 2.73
CA TYR A 271 -39.08 -13.38 1.69
C TYR A 271 -38.72 -12.00 2.25
N LYS A 272 -39.61 -11.38 3.04
CA LYS A 272 -39.40 -10.06 3.64
C LYS A 272 -38.17 -10.02 4.54
N ARG A 273 -37.98 -11.03 5.39
CA ARG A 273 -36.80 -11.15 6.26
C ARG A 273 -35.52 -11.33 5.45
N GLY A 274 -35.54 -12.19 4.44
CA GLY A 274 -34.42 -12.39 3.53
C GLY A 274 -34.02 -11.12 2.78
N ALA A 275 -35.01 -10.39 2.23
CA ALA A 275 -34.80 -9.14 1.51
C ALA A 275 -34.22 -8.01 2.39
N ALA A 276 -34.49 -8.03 3.71
CA ALA A 276 -33.94 -7.06 4.64
C ALA A 276 -32.50 -7.41 5.11
N LEU A 277 -32.13 -8.69 5.11
CA LEU A 277 -30.85 -9.18 5.61
C LEU A 277 -29.79 -9.34 4.51
N MET A 278 -30.13 -10.06 3.44
CA MET A 278 -29.15 -10.51 2.44
C MET A 278 -28.39 -9.37 1.73
N PRO A 279 -29.01 -8.22 1.40
CA PRO A 279 -28.25 -7.11 0.82
C PRO A 279 -27.13 -6.58 1.72
N LYS A 280 -27.34 -6.56 3.05
CA LYS A 280 -26.33 -6.10 4.02
C LYS A 280 -25.13 -7.05 4.06
N VAL A 281 -25.42 -8.36 4.03
CA VAL A 281 -24.40 -9.41 3.94
C VAL A 281 -23.62 -9.27 2.64
N ALA A 282 -24.31 -9.11 1.51
CA ALA A 282 -23.69 -8.96 0.20
C ALA A 282 -22.76 -7.74 0.13
N VAL A 283 -23.17 -6.61 0.68
CA VAL A 283 -22.32 -5.41 0.77
C VAL A 283 -21.09 -5.67 1.64
N GLY A 284 -21.26 -6.26 2.83
CA GLY A 284 -20.13 -6.56 3.73
C GLY A 284 -19.09 -7.50 3.09
N VAL A 285 -19.56 -8.57 2.44
CA VAL A 285 -18.69 -9.51 1.70
C VAL A 285 -18.01 -8.84 0.52
N ALA A 286 -18.75 -8.05 -0.27
CA ALA A 286 -18.19 -7.34 -1.42
C ALA A 286 -17.14 -6.30 -1.00
N LEU A 287 -17.34 -5.60 0.11
CA LEU A 287 -16.35 -4.67 0.67
C LEU A 287 -15.09 -5.40 1.15
N ALA A 288 -15.23 -6.56 1.79
CA ALA A 288 -14.08 -7.37 2.22
C ALA A 288 -13.24 -7.81 1.01
N TYR A 289 -13.87 -8.33 -0.05
CA TYR A 289 -13.17 -8.66 -1.29
C TYR A 289 -12.64 -7.44 -2.04
N GLY A 290 -13.35 -6.31 -2.02
CA GLY A 290 -12.90 -5.05 -2.60
C GLY A 290 -11.63 -4.53 -1.92
N TYR A 291 -11.58 -4.61 -0.59
CA TYR A 291 -10.36 -4.29 0.17
C TYR A 291 -9.22 -5.25 -0.16
N ALA A 292 -9.47 -6.57 -0.20
CA ALA A 292 -8.46 -7.54 -0.59
C ALA A 292 -7.93 -7.29 -2.02
N ALA A 293 -8.79 -6.92 -2.96
CA ALA A 293 -8.39 -6.56 -4.32
C ALA A 293 -7.51 -5.30 -4.33
N TYR A 294 -7.92 -4.24 -3.62
CA TYR A 294 -7.16 -3.00 -3.51
C TYR A 294 -5.76 -3.23 -2.90
N ASP A 295 -5.69 -3.94 -1.79
CA ASP A 295 -4.45 -4.22 -1.09
C ASP A 295 -3.49 -5.04 -1.96
N VAL A 296 -3.98 -6.13 -2.55
CA VAL A 296 -3.20 -6.97 -3.48
C VAL A 296 -2.71 -6.17 -4.70
N GLN A 297 -3.55 -5.30 -5.25
CA GLN A 297 -3.16 -4.43 -6.37
C GLN A 297 -2.04 -3.47 -5.97
N SER A 298 -2.12 -2.87 -4.77
CA SER A 298 -1.13 -1.92 -4.27
C SER A 298 0.27 -2.53 -4.08
N HIS A 299 0.33 -3.86 -3.90
CA HIS A 299 1.55 -4.65 -3.76
C HIS A 299 1.92 -5.44 -5.03
N GLY A 300 1.25 -5.19 -6.16
CA GLY A 300 1.58 -5.81 -7.46
C GLY A 300 1.10 -7.25 -7.66
N GLY A 301 0.19 -7.75 -6.82
CA GLY A 301 -0.36 -9.11 -6.92
C GLY A 301 -1.56 -9.25 -7.87
N LYS A 302 -2.10 -10.48 -7.97
CA LYS A 302 -3.22 -10.85 -8.85
C LYS A 302 -4.57 -10.47 -8.23
N TRP A 303 -4.94 -9.19 -8.33
CA TRP A 303 -6.14 -8.62 -7.69
C TRP A 303 -7.47 -8.96 -8.38
N ALA A 304 -7.47 -9.20 -9.70
CA ALA A 304 -8.69 -9.31 -10.51
C ALA A 304 -9.65 -10.42 -10.04
N GLY A 305 -9.12 -11.51 -9.48
CA GLY A 305 -9.95 -12.59 -8.93
C GLY A 305 -10.77 -12.16 -7.71
N PHE A 306 -10.21 -11.37 -6.80
CA PHE A 306 -10.96 -10.83 -5.67
C PHE A 306 -12.05 -9.84 -6.11
N ALA A 307 -11.76 -9.00 -7.12
CA ALA A 307 -12.77 -8.14 -7.71
C ALA A 307 -13.91 -8.93 -8.38
N ALA A 308 -13.58 -10.03 -9.08
CA ALA A 308 -14.57 -10.93 -9.67
C ALA A 308 -15.43 -11.62 -8.60
N ALA A 309 -14.85 -12.03 -7.47
CA ALA A 309 -15.60 -12.59 -6.34
C ALA A 309 -16.61 -11.56 -5.79
N ALA A 310 -16.18 -10.31 -5.55
CA ALA A 310 -17.07 -9.23 -5.13
C ALA A 310 -18.22 -9.01 -6.13
N GLY A 311 -17.91 -8.97 -7.43
CA GLY A 311 -18.92 -8.84 -8.49
C GLY A 311 -19.92 -10.00 -8.50
N SER A 312 -19.46 -11.24 -8.35
CA SER A 312 -20.31 -12.42 -8.26
C SER A 312 -21.24 -12.35 -7.05
N MET A 313 -20.74 -11.89 -5.89
CA MET A 313 -21.60 -11.71 -4.71
C MET A 313 -22.71 -10.68 -4.94
N LEU A 314 -22.39 -9.56 -5.60
CA LEU A 314 -23.36 -8.49 -5.87
C LEU A 314 -24.38 -8.87 -6.95
N ALA A 315 -24.04 -9.83 -7.83
CA ALA A 315 -24.91 -10.28 -8.92
C ALA A 315 -26.26 -10.88 -8.45
N ILE A 316 -26.39 -11.25 -7.17
CA ILE A 316 -27.68 -11.70 -6.61
C ILE A 316 -28.78 -10.65 -6.75
N VAL A 317 -28.44 -9.36 -6.66
CA VAL A 317 -29.40 -8.25 -6.73
C VAL A 317 -29.97 -8.09 -8.14
N PRO A 318 -29.16 -7.87 -9.19
CA PRO A 318 -29.68 -7.77 -10.55
C PRO A 318 -30.36 -9.07 -11.01
N PHE A 319 -29.89 -10.26 -10.59
CA PHE A 319 -30.60 -11.50 -10.88
C PHE A 319 -32.01 -11.51 -10.28
N THR A 320 -32.15 -11.10 -9.01
CA THR A 320 -33.46 -11.04 -8.34
C THR A 320 -34.41 -10.09 -9.06
N LEU A 321 -33.91 -8.90 -9.46
CA LEU A 321 -34.71 -7.89 -10.15
C LEU A 321 -35.11 -8.31 -11.57
N ALA A 322 -34.20 -8.94 -12.31
CA ALA A 322 -34.45 -9.33 -13.69
C ALA A 322 -35.32 -10.60 -13.81
N VAL A 323 -35.03 -11.61 -12.97
CA VAL A 323 -35.59 -12.96 -13.14
C VAL A 323 -36.76 -13.23 -12.20
N MET A 324 -36.66 -12.79 -10.94
CA MET A 324 -37.61 -13.23 -9.90
C MET A 324 -38.76 -12.24 -9.65
N THR A 325 -38.68 -11.00 -10.12
CA THR A 325 -39.64 -9.94 -9.77
C THR A 325 -41.10 -10.28 -10.06
N ARG A 326 -41.39 -10.90 -11.21
CA ARG A 326 -42.77 -11.26 -11.59
C ARG A 326 -43.35 -12.32 -10.64
N THR A 327 -42.62 -13.41 -10.41
CA THR A 327 -43.04 -14.48 -9.50
C THR A 327 -43.15 -13.98 -8.07
N ASN A 328 -42.20 -13.15 -7.62
CA ASN A 328 -42.26 -12.50 -6.31
C ASN A 328 -43.55 -11.67 -6.17
N ALA A 329 -43.90 -10.85 -7.18
CA ALA A 329 -45.10 -10.03 -7.15
C ALA A 329 -46.39 -10.87 -7.09
N SER A 330 -46.46 -11.95 -7.88
CA SER A 330 -47.61 -12.86 -7.88
C SER A 330 -47.79 -13.57 -6.53
N LEU A 331 -46.70 -14.07 -5.93
CA LEU A 331 -46.75 -14.72 -4.61
C LEU A 331 -47.08 -13.73 -3.49
N GLN A 332 -46.57 -12.49 -3.56
CA GLN A 332 -46.94 -11.42 -2.62
C GLN A 332 -48.42 -11.04 -2.74
N LYS A 333 -48.98 -11.06 -3.96
CA LYS A 333 -50.41 -10.86 -4.17
C LYS A 333 -51.23 -12.00 -3.56
N ALA A 334 -50.88 -13.25 -3.86
CA ALA A 334 -51.54 -14.42 -3.27
C ALA A 334 -51.50 -14.41 -1.73
N ALA A 335 -50.38 -13.96 -1.14
CA ALA A 335 -50.26 -13.80 0.31
C ALA A 335 -51.20 -12.74 0.88
N LYS A 336 -51.40 -11.61 0.18
CA LYS A 336 -52.34 -10.55 0.60
C LYS A 336 -53.79 -10.97 0.44
N ASP A 337 -54.09 -11.71 -0.62
CA ASP A 337 -55.44 -12.17 -0.95
C ASP A 337 -55.85 -13.40 -0.11
N GLY A 338 -54.94 -13.96 0.68
CA GLY A 338 -55.20 -15.14 1.51
C GLY A 338 -55.40 -16.42 0.70
N THR A 339 -54.85 -16.50 -0.52
CA THR A 339 -54.99 -17.67 -1.39
C THR A 339 -54.30 -18.89 -0.76
N PRO A 340 -55.01 -20.01 -0.58
CA PRO A 340 -54.42 -21.19 0.04
C PRO A 340 -53.34 -21.81 -0.86
N GLY A 341 -52.32 -22.42 -0.25
CA GLY A 341 -51.24 -23.12 -0.96
C GLY A 341 -51.66 -24.39 -1.69
N SER A 342 -52.90 -24.86 -1.47
CA SER A 342 -53.55 -25.91 -2.25
C SER A 342 -54.01 -25.43 -3.63
N ASP A 343 -54.05 -24.11 -3.86
CA ASP A 343 -54.30 -23.55 -5.19
C ASP A 343 -53.15 -23.97 -6.15
N PRO A 344 -53.46 -24.67 -7.26
CA PRO A 344 -52.45 -25.12 -8.22
C PRO A 344 -51.55 -23.99 -8.75
N GLN A 345 -52.08 -22.78 -8.89
CA GLN A 345 -51.34 -21.62 -9.35
C GLN A 345 -50.31 -21.18 -8.31
N VAL A 346 -50.69 -21.12 -7.03
CA VAL A 346 -49.76 -20.79 -5.93
C VAL A 346 -48.69 -21.87 -5.79
N ASN A 347 -49.07 -23.13 -5.91
CA ASN A 347 -48.16 -24.26 -5.80
C ASN A 347 -47.08 -24.23 -6.90
N SER A 348 -47.50 -23.98 -8.15
CA SER A 348 -46.60 -23.83 -9.31
C SER A 348 -45.67 -22.62 -9.15
N LEU A 349 -46.20 -21.48 -8.70
CA LEU A 349 -45.38 -20.28 -8.47
C LEU A 349 -44.30 -20.51 -7.41
N LEU A 350 -44.59 -21.32 -6.38
CA LEU A 350 -43.61 -21.69 -5.36
C LEU A 350 -42.51 -22.61 -5.90
N ASP A 351 -42.83 -23.52 -6.83
CA ASP A 351 -41.82 -24.36 -7.49
C ASP A 351 -40.89 -23.52 -8.38
N ASP A 352 -41.48 -22.64 -9.19
CA ASP A 352 -40.73 -21.70 -10.03
C ASP A 352 -39.82 -20.83 -9.16
N TRP A 353 -40.37 -20.31 -8.05
CA TRP A 353 -39.61 -19.51 -7.10
C TRP A 353 -38.46 -20.30 -6.46
N ALA A 354 -38.72 -21.53 -6.03
CA ALA A 354 -37.71 -22.39 -5.43
C ALA A 354 -36.55 -22.65 -6.39
N TRP A 355 -36.84 -22.93 -7.66
CA TRP A 355 -35.83 -23.16 -8.67
C TRP A 355 -34.99 -21.90 -8.93
N MET A 356 -35.63 -20.75 -9.15
CA MET A 356 -34.91 -19.49 -9.38
C MET A 356 -34.09 -19.06 -8.16
N ASN A 357 -34.62 -19.25 -6.95
CA ASN A 357 -33.90 -18.94 -5.72
C ASN A 357 -32.69 -19.88 -5.52
N PHE A 358 -32.81 -21.15 -5.91
CA PHE A 358 -31.70 -22.09 -5.89
C PHE A 358 -30.61 -21.65 -6.90
N ALA A 359 -30.99 -21.29 -8.12
CA ALA A 359 -30.05 -20.76 -9.12
C ALA A 359 -29.36 -19.47 -8.60
N ARG A 360 -30.10 -18.60 -7.92
CA ARG A 360 -29.55 -17.39 -7.27
C ARG A 360 -28.47 -17.72 -6.24
N SER A 361 -28.57 -18.85 -5.53
CA SER A 361 -27.59 -19.28 -4.52
C SER A 361 -26.22 -19.62 -5.11
N LEU A 362 -26.16 -19.90 -6.43
CA LEU A 362 -24.92 -20.22 -7.13
C LEU A 362 -23.99 -19.01 -7.27
N PHE A 363 -24.51 -17.79 -7.21
CA PHE A 363 -23.70 -16.57 -7.32
C PHE A 363 -22.80 -16.35 -6.08
N PRO A 364 -23.30 -16.43 -4.83
CA PRO A 364 -22.43 -16.46 -3.65
C PRO A 364 -21.53 -17.70 -3.58
N LEU A 365 -21.99 -18.85 -4.10
CA LEU A 365 -21.13 -20.04 -4.17
C LEU A 365 -19.92 -19.82 -5.09
N ALA A 366 -20.16 -19.27 -6.30
CA ALA A 366 -19.11 -18.88 -7.23
C ALA A 366 -18.18 -17.82 -6.61
N SER A 367 -18.74 -16.84 -5.89
CA SER A 367 -17.97 -15.85 -5.13
C SER A 367 -16.98 -16.52 -4.15
N ALA A 368 -17.45 -17.50 -3.35
CA ALA A 368 -16.61 -18.22 -2.40
C ALA A 368 -15.47 -18.99 -3.11
N VAL A 369 -15.80 -19.70 -4.20
CA VAL A 369 -14.82 -20.48 -4.98
C VAL A 369 -13.79 -19.57 -5.64
N ILE A 370 -14.22 -18.50 -6.30
CA ILE A 370 -13.32 -17.53 -6.93
C ILE A 370 -12.41 -16.89 -5.87
N GLY A 371 -12.95 -16.52 -4.71
CA GLY A 371 -12.16 -15.97 -3.61
C GLY A 371 -11.11 -16.95 -3.07
N ALA A 372 -11.46 -18.23 -2.92
CA ALA A 372 -10.53 -19.27 -2.48
C ALA A 372 -9.42 -19.54 -3.51
N ILE A 373 -9.76 -19.63 -4.80
CA ILE A 373 -8.77 -19.77 -5.88
C ILE A 373 -7.85 -18.55 -5.94
N SER A 374 -8.40 -17.35 -5.80
CA SER A 374 -7.63 -16.09 -5.79
C SER A 374 -6.66 -16.03 -4.61
N PHE A 375 -7.08 -16.54 -3.44
CA PHE A 375 -6.21 -16.68 -2.28
C PHE A 375 -5.04 -17.62 -2.56
N VAL A 376 -5.31 -18.81 -3.09
CA VAL A 376 -4.24 -19.78 -3.43
C VAL A 376 -3.29 -19.19 -4.47
N ASN A 377 -3.80 -18.57 -5.53
CA ASN A 377 -3.00 -18.01 -6.62
C ASN A 377 -2.11 -16.82 -6.26
N ASN A 378 -2.38 -16.16 -5.13
CA ASN A 378 -1.54 -15.08 -4.60
C ASN A 378 -0.56 -15.57 -3.53
N ASN A 379 -0.69 -16.81 -3.05
CA ASN A 379 0.21 -17.43 -2.08
C ASN A 379 1.05 -18.58 -2.68
N ALA A 380 0.91 -18.83 -4.00
CA ALA A 380 1.65 -19.82 -4.78
C ALA A 380 2.52 -19.08 -5.80
#